data_AF-A0A9Q3K9J1-F1
#
_entry.id   AF-A0A9Q3K9J1-F1
#
_cell.length_a   1.000
_cell.length_b   1.000
_cell.length_c   1.000
_cell.angle_alpha   90.00
_cell.angle_beta   90.00
_cell.angle_gamma   90.00
#
_symmetry.space_group_name_H-M   'P 1'
#
loop_
_entity.id
_entity.type
_entity.pdbx_description
1 polymer ?
#
loop_
_entity_poly.entity_id
_entity_poly.type
_entity_poly.pdbx_seq_one_letter_code
_entity_poly.pdbx_strand_id
1 'polypeptide(L)'
;MENSFESSIFNSEKDKPLTWFFRQKDRLSALYPDMSDTMINMKILRKCGGELEHSIKCRFVEPCSTEDYIDAMEDIITRTRIGKTWTKIPIESKMVPKICRED
;
A
#
# COMPACT_ATOMS: atom_id res chain seq x y z
N MET A 1 -12.63 -11.48 -21.05
CA MET A 1 -11.17 -11.37 -20.80
C MET A 1 -11.00 -10.33 -19.71
N GLU A 2 -11.12 -10.75 -18.45
CA GLU A 2 -10.93 -9.83 -17.33
C GLU A 2 -9.48 -9.37 -17.34
N ASN A 3 -9.29 -8.07 -17.46
CA ASN A 3 -7.97 -7.47 -17.51
C ASN A 3 -7.32 -7.70 -16.13
N SER A 4 -6.35 -8.61 -16.03
CA SER A 4 -5.77 -9.06 -14.75
C SER A 4 -5.17 -7.90 -13.92
N PHE A 5 -4.86 -6.78 -14.58
CA PHE A 5 -4.49 -5.52 -13.93
C PHE A 5 -5.70 -4.83 -13.26
N GLU A 6 -6.87 -4.86 -13.88
CA GLU A 6 -8.05 -4.12 -13.38
C GLU A 6 -8.56 -4.66 -12.04
N SER A 7 -8.49 -5.98 -11.84
CA SER A 7 -8.88 -6.67 -10.60
C SER A 7 -7.78 -6.66 -9.52
N SER A 8 -6.55 -6.22 -9.86
CA SER A 8 -5.42 -6.24 -8.94
C SER A 8 -5.39 -4.96 -8.10
N ILE A 9 -5.92 -5.04 -6.87
CA ILE A 9 -5.81 -3.98 -5.86
C ILE A 9 -4.59 -4.26 -4.97
N PHE A 10 -3.84 -3.23 -4.62
CA PHE A 10 -2.68 -3.38 -3.73
C PHE A 10 -3.13 -3.62 -2.29
N ASN A 11 -2.54 -4.61 -1.61
CA ASN A 11 -2.78 -4.88 -0.20
C ASN A 11 -1.49 -4.78 0.61
N SER A 12 -1.35 -3.78 1.49
CA SER A 12 -0.11 -3.55 2.25
C SER A 12 0.23 -4.62 3.30
N GLU A 13 -0.71 -5.51 3.64
CA GLU A 13 -0.47 -6.64 4.55
C GLU A 13 0.00 -7.90 3.83
N LYS A 14 -0.39 -8.07 2.55
CA LYS A 14 -0.12 -9.28 1.77
C LYS A 14 0.95 -9.08 0.70
N ASP A 15 1.01 -7.88 0.13
CA ASP A 15 1.85 -7.55 -1.01
C ASP A 15 3.06 -6.71 -0.59
N LYS A 16 4.23 -7.03 -1.15
CA LYS A 16 5.41 -6.17 -1.05
C LYS A 16 5.32 -5.09 -2.12
N PRO A 17 5.47 -3.79 -1.79
CA PRO A 17 5.34 -2.69 -2.76
C PRO A 17 6.20 -2.88 -3.99
N LEU A 18 7.50 -3.16 -3.81
CA LEU A 18 8.43 -3.37 -4.92
C LEU A 18 7.98 -4.49 -5.86
N THR A 19 7.75 -5.69 -5.34
CA THR A 19 7.38 -6.86 -6.14
C THR A 19 6.04 -6.66 -6.84
N TRP A 20 5.06 -6.11 -6.13
CA TRP A 20 3.74 -5.88 -6.69
C TRP A 20 3.76 -4.81 -7.78
N PHE A 21 4.51 -3.71 -7.57
CA PHE A 21 4.63 -2.63 -8.53
C PHE A 21 5.25 -3.12 -9.84
N PHE A 22 6.38 -3.84 -9.79
CA PHE A 22 7.01 -4.40 -10.98
C PHE A 22 6.10 -5.37 -11.73
N ARG A 23 5.34 -6.21 -11.01
CA ARG A 23 4.38 -7.12 -11.63
C ARG A 23 3.28 -6.38 -12.39
N GLN A 24 2.77 -5.27 -11.84
CA GLN A 24 1.77 -4.47 -12.55
C GLN A 24 2.38 -3.67 -13.71
N LYS A 25 3.62 -3.20 -13.57
CA LYS A 25 4.37 -2.52 -14.62
C LYS A 25 4.59 -3.44 -15.83
N ASP A 26 5.04 -4.67 -15.59
CA ASP A 26 5.23 -5.69 -16.63
C ASP A 26 3.92 -5.97 -17.39
N ARG A 27 2.81 -6.16 -16.65
CA ARG A 27 1.48 -6.35 -17.23
C ARG A 27 1.02 -5.17 -18.07
N LEU A 28 1.19 -3.94 -17.57
CA LEU A 28 0.80 -2.74 -18.31
C LEU A 28 1.69 -2.49 -19.52
N SER A 29 2.99 -2.75 -19.42
CA SER A 29 3.92 -2.64 -20.55
C SER A 29 3.59 -3.65 -21.64
N ALA A 30 3.20 -4.88 -21.27
CA ALA A 30 2.73 -5.90 -22.21
C ALA A 30 1.40 -5.54 -22.89
N LEU A 31 0.49 -4.85 -22.19
CA LEU A 31 -0.81 -4.44 -22.72
C LEU A 31 -0.77 -3.12 -23.51
N TYR A 32 0.14 -2.22 -23.12
CA TYR A 32 0.26 -0.87 -23.66
C TYR A 32 1.75 -0.53 -23.89
N PRO A 33 2.41 -1.13 -24.90
CA PRO A 33 3.83 -0.91 -25.16
C PRO A 33 4.17 0.55 -25.52
N ASP A 34 3.23 1.29 -26.10
CA ASP A 34 3.40 2.71 -26.45
C ASP A 34 3.20 3.69 -25.28
N MET A 35 2.89 3.19 -24.07
CA MET A 35 2.62 4.04 -22.91
C MET A 35 3.92 4.40 -22.19
N SER A 36 4.06 5.68 -21.80
CA SER A 36 5.23 6.13 -21.05
C SER A 36 5.29 5.51 -19.65
N ASP A 37 6.50 5.26 -19.15
CA ASP A 37 6.75 4.77 -17.79
C ASP A 37 6.03 5.61 -16.72
N THR A 38 6.04 6.94 -16.86
CA THR A 38 5.32 7.84 -15.96
C THR A 38 3.82 7.55 -15.94
N MET A 39 3.21 7.34 -17.11
CA MET A 39 1.78 7.06 -17.20
C MET A 39 1.46 5.66 -16.65
N ILE A 40 2.33 4.67 -16.89
CA ILE A 40 2.26 3.34 -16.28
C ILE A 40 2.32 3.45 -14.75
N ASN A 41 3.30 4.17 -14.21
CA ASN A 41 3.45 4.40 -12.78
C ASN A 41 2.19 5.04 -12.18
N MET A 42 1.64 6.09 -12.81
CA MET A 42 0.41 6.73 -12.35
C MET A 42 -0.81 5.79 -12.38
N LYS A 43 -0.92 4.92 -13.40
CA LYS A 43 -1.98 3.91 -13.45
C LYS A 43 -1.87 2.91 -12.30
N ILE A 44 -0.66 2.46 -11.98
CA ILE A 44 -0.41 1.54 -10.86
C ILE A 44 -0.79 2.20 -9.53
N LEU A 45 -0.46 3.48 -9.33
CA LEU A 45 -0.84 4.21 -8.11
C LEU A 45 -2.34 4.32 -7.89
N ARG A 46 -3.14 4.43 -8.96
CA ARG A 46 -4.62 4.40 -8.85
C ARG A 46 -5.14 3.07 -8.29
N LYS A 47 -4.37 1.99 -8.40
CA LYS A 47 -4.71 0.67 -7.84
C LYS A 47 -4.32 0.53 -6.37
N CYS A 48 -3.53 1.47 -5.82
CA CYS A 48 -3.31 1.60 -4.38
C CYS A 48 -4.54 2.19 -3.69
N GLY A 49 -5.18 3.18 -4.32
CA GLY A 49 -6.42 3.80 -3.86
C GLY A 49 -6.32 4.53 -2.51
N GLY A 50 -7.37 5.30 -2.21
CA GLY A 50 -7.59 5.92 -0.91
C GLY A 50 -6.43 6.79 -0.42
N GLU A 51 -6.10 6.64 0.87
CA GLU A 51 -5.06 7.45 1.53
C GLU A 51 -3.66 7.15 1.03
N LEU A 52 -3.37 5.93 0.57
CA LEU A 52 -2.05 5.56 0.07
C LEU A 52 -1.77 6.28 -1.27
N GLU A 53 -2.72 6.27 -2.19
CA GLU A 53 -2.62 7.02 -3.45
C GLU A 53 -2.41 8.52 -3.19
N HIS A 54 -3.22 9.10 -2.30
CA HIS A 54 -3.13 10.52 -1.97
C HIS A 54 -1.79 10.88 -1.33
N SER A 55 -1.34 10.08 -0.36
CA SER A 55 -0.06 10.30 0.35
C SER A 55 1.14 10.23 -0.59
N ILE A 56 1.14 9.30 -1.55
CA ILE A 56 2.20 9.19 -2.54
C ILE A 56 2.17 10.40 -3.47
N LYS A 57 0.99 10.78 -3.99
CA LYS A 57 0.85 11.95 -4.88
C LYS A 57 1.26 13.26 -4.22
N CYS A 58 0.94 13.46 -2.94
CA CYS A 58 1.35 14.65 -2.20
C CYS A 58 2.87 14.76 -2.01
N ARG A 59 3.61 13.65 -2.19
CA ARG A 59 5.06 13.62 -2.02
C ARG A 59 5.84 14.07 -3.26
N PHE A 60 5.20 14.04 -4.43
CA PHE A 60 5.83 14.32 -5.71
C PHE A 60 5.17 15.52 -6.39
N VAL A 61 5.95 16.58 -6.63
CA VAL A 61 5.50 17.76 -7.40
C VAL A 61 5.63 17.51 -8.91
N GLU A 62 6.57 16.66 -9.31
CA GLU A 62 6.87 16.32 -10.71
C GLU A 62 6.83 14.80 -10.93
N PRO A 63 6.63 14.33 -12.17
CA PRO A 63 6.71 12.91 -12.49
C PRO A 63 8.12 12.37 -12.19
N CYS A 64 8.22 11.49 -11.19
CA CYS A 64 9.47 10.91 -10.73
C CYS A 64 9.71 9.51 -11.33
N SER A 65 10.87 8.92 -11.02
CA SER A 65 11.25 7.60 -11.52
C SER A 65 10.41 6.50 -10.87
N THR A 66 10.35 5.32 -11.49
CA THR A 66 9.66 4.16 -10.90
C THR A 66 10.19 3.84 -9.50
N GLU A 67 11.50 3.96 -9.28
CA GLU A 67 12.14 3.72 -7.98
C GLU A 67 11.65 4.69 -6.91
N ASP A 68 11.58 5.99 -7.22
CA ASP A 68 11.06 7.00 -6.28
C ASP A 68 9.64 6.65 -5.81
N TYR A 69 8.77 6.22 -6.74
CA TYR A 69 7.41 5.81 -6.40
C TYR A 69 7.37 4.58 -5.49
N ILE A 70 8.25 3.60 -5.71
CA ILE A 70 8.35 2.41 -4.87
C ILE A 70 8.86 2.78 -3.48
N ASP A 71 9.94 3.55 -3.40
CA ASP A 71 10.53 4.01 -2.14
C ASP A 71 9.53 4.80 -1.30
N ALA A 72 8.79 5.74 -1.93
CA ALA A 72 7.75 6.49 -1.24
C ALA A 72 6.61 5.59 -0.73
N MET A 73 6.23 4.58 -1.52
CA MET A 73 5.19 3.63 -1.15
C MET A 73 5.64 2.75 0.03
N GLU A 74 6.87 2.23 0.00
CA GLU A 74 7.46 1.48 1.13
C GLU A 74 7.59 2.34 2.39
N ASP A 75 8.06 3.58 2.27
CA ASP A 75 8.20 4.50 3.39
C ASP A 75 6.83 4.84 4.02
N ILE A 76 5.80 5.13 3.22
CA ILE A 76 4.44 5.43 3.71
C ILE A 76 3.82 4.21 4.40
N ILE A 77 3.93 3.02 3.81
CA ILE A 77 3.38 1.79 4.41
C ILE A 77 4.08 1.48 5.73
N THR A 78 5.40 1.68 5.77
CA THR A 78 6.22 1.43 6.96
C THR A 78 5.91 2.43 8.08
N ARG A 79 5.78 3.72 7.76
CA ARG A 79 5.64 4.80 8.75
C ARG A 79 4.20 5.03 9.19
N THR A 80 3.25 4.96 8.28
CA THR A 80 1.89 5.46 8.52
C THR A 80 0.90 4.35 8.89
N ARG A 81 1.30 3.07 8.79
CA ARG A 81 0.43 1.88 8.95
C ARG A 81 -0.84 1.91 8.08
N ILE A 82 -0.88 2.76 7.05
CA ILE A 82 -2.00 2.86 6.10
C ILE A 82 -2.20 1.50 5.42
N GLY A 83 -3.43 0.99 5.45
CA GLY A 83 -3.81 -0.31 4.91
C GLY A 83 -3.60 -1.52 5.83
N LYS A 84 -3.08 -1.35 7.06
CA LYS A 84 -3.14 -2.42 8.07
C LYS A 84 -4.53 -2.47 8.66
N THR A 85 -5.25 -3.58 8.49
CA THR A 85 -6.42 -3.82 9.33
C THR A 85 -5.94 -3.87 10.79
N TRP A 86 -6.52 -3.03 11.65
CA TRP A 86 -6.40 -3.20 13.09
C TRP A 86 -7.01 -4.56 13.44
N THR A 87 -6.18 -5.60 13.50
CA THR A 87 -6.55 -6.82 14.20
C THR A 87 -6.77 -6.40 15.64
N LYS A 88 -8.03 -6.45 16.09
CA LYS A 88 -8.36 -6.35 17.51
C LYS A 88 -7.58 -7.47 18.19
N ILE A 89 -6.44 -7.14 18.77
CA ILE A 89 -5.79 -7.98 19.75
C ILE A 89 -6.87 -8.22 20.80
N PRO A 90 -7.28 -9.47 21.10
CA PRO A 90 -8.11 -9.71 22.26
C PRO A 90 -7.31 -9.17 23.43
N ILE A 91 -7.80 -8.11 24.06
CA ILE A 91 -7.25 -7.64 25.32
C ILE A 91 -7.63 -8.75 26.30
N GLU A 92 -6.77 -9.78 26.42
CA GLU A 92 -6.88 -10.75 27.49
C GLU A 92 -6.68 -9.94 28.77
N SER A 93 -7.81 -9.65 29.42
CA SER A 93 -7.90 -8.91 30.67
C SER A 93 -7.11 -9.65 31.73
N LYS A 94 -5.80 -9.39 31.80
CA LYS A 94 -4.94 -9.83 32.89
C LYS A 94 -4.59 -8.62 33.74
N MET A 95 -4.90 -8.79 35.02
CA MET A 95 -4.55 -7.95 36.17
C MET A 95 -5.53 -6.83 36.52
N VAL A 96 -6.62 -7.21 37.19
CA VAL A 96 -7.13 -6.40 38.30
C VAL A 96 -6.49 -6.96 39.58
N PRO A 97 -5.62 -6.22 40.28
CA PRO A 97 -5.15 -6.62 41.60
C PRO A 97 -6.33 -6.70 42.57
N LYS A 98 -6.50 -7.84 43.24
CA LYS A 98 -7.45 -7.98 44.35
C LYS A 98 -6.99 -7.06 45.48
N ILE A 99 -7.66 -5.93 45.65
CA ILE A 99 -7.56 -5.14 46.88
C ILE A 99 -8.41 -5.89 47.92
N CYS A 100 -7.75 -6.65 48.79
CA CYS A 100 -8.35 -7.11 50.04
C CYS A 100 -8.57 -5.87 50.93
N ARG A 101 -9.82 -5.57 51.25
CA ARG A 101 -10.16 -4.74 52.41
C ARG A 101 -10.37 -5.71 53.57
N GLU A 102 -9.52 -5.62 54.60
CA GLU A 102 -9.81 -6.13 55.94
C GLU A 102 -10.69 -5.12 56.69
N ASP A 103 -11.52 -5.65 57.59
CA ASP A 103 -12.62 -5.03 58.37
C ASP A 103 -12.34 -3.67 59.03
#